data_AF-A0A147KA70-F1
#
_entry.id   AF-A0A147KA70-F1
#
_cell.length_a   1.000
_cell.length_b   1.000
_cell.length_c   1.000
_cell.angle_alpha   90.00
_cell.angle_beta   90.00
_cell.angle_gamma   90.00
#
_symmetry.space_group_name_H-M   'P 1'
#
loop_
_entity.id
_entity.type
_entity.pdbx_description
1 polymer ?
#
loop_
_entity_poly.entity_id
_entity_poly.type
_entity_poly.pdbx_seq_one_letter_code
_entity_poly.pdbx_strand_id
1 'polypeptide(L)'
;MIKYGIQRFMYMIITLLIIATATFFLMKLLPGSPLQNQEKLSPEQKVMILEQYGLNDPLPIQYINYMANLAQGDLGLSFKYDGRPVTTIIGERIGPSALLGGQAMILGTIIGLFLGILAAIKHNTFWDYGSTFAAVIGISVPSFVFAALLQYYVGVQWGILPVALWDGWEYSILPTIALAVGVTATIARFARTEMLEVLGSDYIVLARAKGVSGTKIITRHAIRNAMIPIITIIGPMTVGVMTGSLVIEQIFAVPGLGPQFTNSIVQNDYPVIMGVTLFFSILFIAVIFIIDLLYGVIDPRIRLAGGKK
;
A
#
# COMPACT_ATOMS: atom_id res chain seq x y z
N MET A 1 -2.88 28.11 -4.82
CA MET A 1 -1.95 27.05 -4.36
C MET A 1 -1.87 26.98 -2.84
N ILE A 2 -1.46 28.05 -2.14
CA ILE A 2 -1.35 28.03 -0.65
C ILE A 2 -2.67 27.66 0.04
N LYS A 3 -3.79 28.34 -0.29
CA LYS A 3 -5.12 28.02 0.27
C LYS A 3 -5.54 26.56 0.03
N TYR A 4 -5.27 26.04 -1.17
CA TYR A 4 -5.57 24.65 -1.53
C TYR A 4 -4.70 23.66 -0.74
N GLY A 5 -3.39 23.93 -0.63
CA GLY A 5 -2.46 23.12 0.16
C GLY A 5 -2.84 23.09 1.64
N ILE A 6 -3.19 24.22 2.24
CA ILE A 6 -3.65 24.30 3.63
C ILE A 6 -4.94 23.49 3.82
N GLN A 7 -5.91 23.62 2.91
CA GLN A 7 -7.16 22.85 2.99
C GLN A 7 -6.92 21.35 2.93
N ARG A 8 -6.06 20.88 2.00
CA ARG A 8 -5.69 19.47 1.88
C ARG A 8 -4.91 18.97 3.09
N PHE A 9 -4.03 19.79 3.65
CA PHE A 9 -3.29 19.47 4.86
C PHE A 9 -4.25 19.34 6.06
N MET A 10 -5.23 20.24 6.21
CA MET A 10 -6.27 20.11 7.23
C MET A 10 -7.08 18.82 7.07
N TYR A 11 -7.45 18.44 5.84
CA TYR A 11 -8.12 17.15 5.60
C TYR A 11 -7.24 15.97 6.02
N MET A 12 -5.95 15.99 5.71
CA MET A 12 -5.01 14.98 6.18
C MET A 12 -5.01 14.86 7.71
N ILE A 13 -4.90 15.99 8.43
CA ILE A 13 -4.92 15.99 9.90
C ILE A 13 -6.25 15.45 10.44
N ILE A 14 -7.39 15.91 9.90
CA ILE A 14 -8.72 15.44 10.33
C ILE A 14 -8.86 13.94 10.08
N THR A 15 -8.43 13.43 8.91
CA THR A 15 -8.48 12.00 8.60
C THR A 15 -7.59 11.19 9.55
N LEU A 16 -6.37 11.66 9.85
CA LEU A 16 -5.50 10.99 10.81
C LEU A 16 -6.09 10.97 12.22
N LEU A 17 -6.71 12.07 12.67
CA LEU A 17 -7.40 12.12 13.95
C LEU A 17 -8.57 11.13 13.99
N ILE A 18 -9.36 11.03 12.92
CA ILE A 18 -10.45 10.05 12.82
C ILE A 18 -9.90 8.63 12.90
N ILE A 19 -8.83 8.31 12.18
CA ILE A 19 -8.21 6.99 12.20
C ILE A 19 -7.63 6.69 13.59
N ALA A 20 -6.90 7.62 14.21
CA ALA A 20 -6.35 7.45 15.56
C ALA A 20 -7.46 7.21 16.59
N THR A 21 -8.54 7.97 16.51
CA THR A 21 -9.70 7.84 17.39
C THR A 21 -10.41 6.50 17.18
N ALA A 22 -10.71 6.16 15.92
CA ALA A 22 -11.39 4.93 15.57
C ALA A 22 -10.57 3.71 15.99
N THR A 23 -9.28 3.68 15.69
CA THR A 23 -8.39 2.57 16.07
C THR A 23 -8.32 2.40 17.58
N PHE A 24 -8.20 3.49 18.36
CA PHE A 24 -8.23 3.42 19.82
C PHE A 24 -9.51 2.77 20.35
N PHE A 25 -10.69 3.27 19.94
CA PHE A 25 -11.96 2.73 20.44
C PHE A 25 -12.23 1.31 19.93
N LEU A 26 -11.87 0.98 18.69
CA LEU A 26 -11.97 -0.37 18.16
C LEU A 26 -11.15 -1.36 18.99
N MET A 27 -9.94 -1.00 19.41
CA MET A 27 -9.13 -1.88 20.29
C MET A 27 -9.77 -2.09 21.66
N LYS A 28 -10.53 -1.12 22.18
CA LYS A 28 -11.27 -1.28 23.45
C LYS A 28 -12.51 -2.18 23.33
N LEU A 29 -13.04 -2.34 22.12
CA LEU A 29 -14.19 -3.20 21.85
C LEU A 29 -13.79 -4.65 21.53
N LEU A 30 -12.51 -4.90 21.20
CA LEU A 30 -12.05 -6.24 20.88
C LEU A 30 -12.09 -7.14 22.13
N PRO A 31 -12.67 -8.35 22.00
CA PRO A 31 -12.63 -9.33 23.08
C PRO A 31 -11.18 -9.82 23.25
N GLY A 32 -10.68 -9.77 24.48
CA GLY A 32 -9.31 -10.19 24.77
C GLY A 32 -8.72 -9.41 25.94
N SER A 33 -7.57 -9.89 26.40
CA SER A 33 -6.79 -9.22 27.43
C SER A 33 -5.40 -8.91 26.90
N PRO A 34 -4.87 -7.70 27.13
CA PRO A 34 -3.49 -7.39 26.81
C PRO A 34 -2.51 -8.18 27.70
N LEU A 35 -2.97 -8.72 28.83
CA LEU A 35 -2.16 -9.52 29.76
C LEU A 35 -1.87 -10.90 29.17
N GLN A 36 -0.59 -11.22 28.93
CA GLN A 36 -0.18 -12.58 28.59
C GLN A 36 -0.44 -13.52 29.76
N ASN A 37 -0.90 -14.74 29.47
CA ASN A 37 -1.09 -15.80 30.47
C ASN A 37 -1.85 -15.32 31.71
N GLN A 38 -2.91 -14.53 31.53
CA GLN A 38 -3.67 -13.92 32.64
C GLN A 38 -4.11 -14.94 33.70
N GLU A 39 -4.34 -16.19 33.32
CA GLU A 39 -4.68 -17.29 34.24
C GLU A 39 -3.55 -17.67 35.20
N LYS A 40 -2.28 -17.42 34.82
CA LYS A 40 -1.08 -17.73 35.61
C LYS A 40 -0.57 -16.57 36.46
N LEU A 41 -1.11 -15.36 36.26
CA LEU A 41 -0.69 -14.16 37.00
C LEU A 41 -1.42 -14.07 38.34
N SER A 42 -0.66 -13.78 39.40
CA SER A 42 -1.23 -13.40 40.70
C SER A 42 -2.05 -12.08 40.57
N PRO A 43 -3.01 -11.82 41.47
CA PRO A 43 -3.77 -10.57 41.49
C PRO A 43 -2.86 -9.33 41.54
N GLU A 44 -1.78 -9.38 42.33
CA GLU A 44 -0.80 -8.29 42.46
C GLU A 44 -0.07 -8.02 41.15
N GLN A 45 0.38 -9.08 40.45
CA GLN A 45 1.04 -8.94 39.15
C GLN A 45 0.10 -8.35 38.10
N LYS A 46 -1.19 -8.71 38.11
CA LYS A 46 -2.18 -8.14 37.20
C LYS A 46 -2.32 -6.63 37.39
N VAL A 47 -2.47 -6.18 38.64
CA VAL A 47 -2.61 -4.75 38.95
C VAL A 47 -1.36 -3.99 38.50
N MET A 48 -0.17 -4.50 38.84
CA MET A 48 1.10 -3.87 38.47
C MET A 48 1.26 -3.70 36.95
N ILE A 49 0.92 -4.71 36.16
CA ILE A 49 1.00 -4.63 34.69
C ILE A 49 -0.05 -3.66 34.13
N LEU A 50 -1.26 -3.66 34.68
CA LEU A 50 -2.31 -2.73 34.24
C LEU A 50 -1.94 -1.27 34.56
N GLU A 51 -1.33 -1.01 35.71
CA GLU A 51 -0.81 0.32 36.07
C GLU A 51 0.33 0.74 35.14
N GLN A 52 1.29 -0.16 34.86
CA GLN A 52 2.42 0.12 33.97
C GLN A 52 1.96 0.60 32.58
N TYR A 53 0.87 0.05 32.06
CA TYR A 53 0.33 0.42 30.74
C TYR A 53 -0.81 1.46 30.81
N GLY A 54 -1.10 2.04 31.98
CA GLY A 54 -2.18 3.01 32.16
C GLY A 54 -3.58 2.44 31.89
N LEU A 55 -3.73 1.11 31.94
CA LEU A 55 -4.98 0.42 31.63
C LEU A 55 -6.01 0.50 32.76
N ASN A 56 -5.57 0.84 33.98
CA ASN A 56 -6.44 1.11 35.14
C ASN A 56 -7.09 2.50 35.11
N ASP A 57 -6.58 3.43 34.29
CA ASP A 57 -7.14 4.77 34.22
C ASP A 57 -8.54 4.75 33.58
N PRO A 58 -9.44 5.67 33.95
CA PRO A 58 -10.67 5.91 33.20
C PRO A 58 -10.41 6.06 31.70
N LEU A 59 -11.27 5.46 30.86
CA LEU A 59 -11.13 5.49 29.39
C LEU A 59 -10.85 6.90 28.80
N PRO A 60 -11.49 7.99 29.26
CA PRO A 60 -11.18 9.33 28.77
C PRO A 60 -9.71 9.74 29.01
N ILE A 61 -9.13 9.35 30.14
CA ILE A 61 -7.73 9.65 30.48
C ILE A 61 -6.80 8.84 29.58
N GLN A 62 -7.09 7.55 29.38
CA GLN A 62 -6.34 6.71 28.45
C GLN A 62 -6.33 7.30 27.02
N TYR A 63 -7.48 7.81 26.56
CA TYR A 63 -7.59 8.43 25.25
C TYR A 63 -6.81 9.75 25.15
N ILE A 64 -6.90 10.61 26.16
CA ILE A 64 -6.14 11.87 26.21
C ILE A 64 -4.63 11.59 26.20
N ASN A 65 -4.16 10.67 27.03
CA ASN A 65 -2.75 10.26 27.09
C ASN A 65 -2.29 9.70 25.74
N TYR A 66 -3.08 8.84 25.11
CA TYR A 66 -2.80 8.31 23.78
C TYR A 66 -2.65 9.43 22.74
N MET A 67 -3.62 10.36 22.66
CA MET A 67 -3.57 11.46 21.70
C MET A 67 -2.40 12.43 21.98
N ALA A 68 -2.06 12.66 23.25
CA ALA A 68 -0.92 13.50 23.64
C ALA A 68 0.43 12.86 23.27
N ASN A 69 0.55 11.54 23.45
CA ASN A 69 1.73 10.78 23.05
C ASN A 69 1.89 10.78 21.52
N LEU A 70 0.80 10.54 20.78
CA LEU A 70 0.80 10.62 19.31
C LEU A 70 1.28 11.97 18.80
N ALA A 71 0.85 13.08 19.42
CA ALA A 71 1.28 14.42 19.04
C ALA A 71 2.79 14.64 19.21
N GLN A 72 3.45 13.86 20.07
CA GLN A 72 4.89 13.86 20.29
C GLN A 72 5.63 12.80 19.45
N GLY A 73 4.90 12.01 18.65
CA GLY A 73 5.45 10.91 17.87
C GLY A 73 5.68 9.63 18.67
N ASP A 74 5.15 9.54 19.89
CA ASP A 74 5.20 8.34 20.71
C ASP A 74 3.97 7.45 20.42
N LEU A 75 4.23 6.26 19.88
CA LEU A 75 3.21 5.25 19.58
C LEU A 75 2.95 4.30 20.76
N GLY A 76 3.58 4.54 21.90
CA GLY A 76 3.51 3.72 23.09
C GLY A 76 4.50 2.55 23.07
N LEU A 77 4.32 1.68 24.07
CA LEU A 77 5.17 0.52 24.31
C LEU A 77 4.40 -0.76 23.98
N SER A 78 5.05 -1.74 23.37
CA SER A 78 4.45 -3.05 23.12
C SER A 78 4.13 -3.77 24.42
N PHE A 79 2.97 -4.40 24.46
CA PHE A 79 2.56 -5.25 25.59
C PHE A 79 3.27 -6.61 25.60
N LYS A 80 3.86 -7.01 24.49
CA LYS A 80 4.37 -8.38 24.25
C LYS A 80 5.87 -8.47 24.07
N TYR A 81 6.50 -7.37 23.69
CA TYR A 81 7.94 -7.27 23.49
C TYR A 81 8.56 -6.48 24.64
N ASP A 82 8.32 -6.88 25.89
CA ASP A 82 8.96 -6.33 27.10
C ASP A 82 9.00 -4.79 27.18
N GLY A 83 7.92 -4.13 26.79
CA GLY A 83 7.84 -2.66 26.82
C GLY A 83 8.71 -1.96 25.77
N ARG A 84 9.11 -2.65 24.69
CA ARG A 84 9.84 -2.01 23.58
C ARG A 84 8.99 -0.93 22.91
N PRO A 85 9.57 0.23 22.54
CA PRO A 85 8.85 1.27 21.82
C PRO A 85 8.33 0.77 20.47
N VAL A 86 7.05 1.05 20.19
CA VAL A 86 6.39 0.65 18.93
C VAL A 86 7.07 1.31 17.73
N THR A 87 7.56 2.55 17.88
CA THR A 87 8.33 3.26 16.85
C THR A 87 9.60 2.50 16.45
N THR A 88 10.32 1.92 17.41
CA THR A 88 11.51 1.08 17.16
C THR A 88 11.13 -0.21 16.42
N ILE A 89 10.06 -0.89 16.85
CA ILE A 89 9.56 -2.11 16.20
C ILE A 89 9.22 -1.84 14.73
N ILE A 90 8.53 -0.73 14.44
CA ILE A 90 8.20 -0.34 13.07
C ILE A 90 9.48 -0.03 12.27
N GLY A 91 10.39 0.75 12.84
CA GLY A 91 11.65 1.15 12.18
C GLY A 91 12.54 -0.03 11.78
N GLU A 92 12.58 -1.10 12.57
CA GLU A 92 13.35 -2.32 12.26
C GLU A 92 12.72 -3.17 11.15
N ARG A 93 11.41 -3.06 10.95
CA ARG A 93 10.63 -3.95 10.07
C ARG A 93 10.16 -3.29 8.78
N ILE A 94 10.19 -1.96 8.70
CA ILE A 94 9.77 -1.22 7.51
C ILE A 94 10.65 -1.50 6.28
N GLY A 95 11.95 -1.75 6.47
CA GLY A 95 12.91 -1.90 5.38
C GLY A 95 12.53 -3.00 4.38
N PRO A 96 12.36 -4.27 4.83
CA PRO A 96 11.93 -5.36 3.96
C PRO A 96 10.59 -5.10 3.26
N SER A 97 9.58 -4.59 3.98
CA SER A 97 8.27 -4.28 3.41
C SER A 97 8.35 -3.19 2.33
N ALA A 98 9.12 -2.14 2.58
CA ALA A 98 9.32 -1.06 1.62
C ALA A 98 10.10 -1.53 0.38
N LEU A 99 11.10 -2.39 0.56
CA LEU A 99 11.84 -2.99 -0.55
C LEU A 99 10.91 -3.80 -1.45
N LEU A 100 10.14 -4.73 -0.87
CA LEU A 100 9.21 -5.58 -1.63
C LEU A 100 8.13 -4.75 -2.34
N GLY A 101 7.53 -3.79 -1.63
CA GLY A 101 6.53 -2.91 -2.21
C GLY A 101 7.07 -2.08 -3.37
N GLY A 102 8.26 -1.49 -3.20
CA GLY A 102 8.93 -0.71 -4.24
C GLY A 102 9.31 -1.56 -5.45
N GLN A 103 9.93 -2.74 -5.24
CA GLN A 103 10.30 -3.65 -6.32
C GLN A 103 9.06 -4.14 -7.10
N ALA A 104 7.99 -4.52 -6.40
CA ALA A 104 6.75 -4.97 -7.01
C ALA A 104 6.07 -3.86 -7.81
N MET A 105 6.07 -2.62 -7.30
CA MET A 105 5.54 -1.47 -8.02
C MET A 105 6.35 -1.15 -9.28
N ILE A 106 7.67 -1.14 -9.20
CA ILE A 106 8.54 -0.84 -10.34
C ILE A 106 8.36 -1.92 -11.42
N LEU A 107 8.54 -3.19 -11.06
CA LEU A 107 8.41 -4.31 -11.96
C LEU A 107 7.00 -4.36 -12.57
N GLY A 108 6.00 -4.27 -11.69
CA GLY A 108 4.60 -4.34 -12.05
C GLY A 108 4.18 -3.25 -13.03
N THR A 109 4.60 -2.01 -12.76
CA THR A 109 4.32 -0.86 -13.61
C THR A 109 5.00 -0.98 -14.96
N ILE A 110 6.29 -1.35 -15.02
CA ILE A 110 7.02 -1.48 -16.29
C ILE A 110 6.36 -2.52 -17.19
N ILE A 111 6.09 -3.71 -16.65
CA ILE A 111 5.46 -4.80 -17.42
C ILE A 111 4.03 -4.41 -17.79
N GLY A 112 3.27 -3.84 -16.85
CA GLY A 112 1.89 -3.42 -17.06
C GLY A 112 1.78 -2.38 -18.18
N LEU A 113 2.61 -1.33 -18.15
CA LEU A 113 2.65 -0.31 -19.19
C LEU A 113 2.98 -0.91 -20.54
N PHE A 114 4.00 -1.78 -20.60
CA PHE A 114 4.38 -2.44 -21.84
C PHE A 114 3.22 -3.23 -22.44
N LEU A 115 2.57 -4.10 -21.65
CA LEU A 115 1.46 -4.92 -22.11
C LEU A 115 0.23 -4.07 -22.48
N GLY A 116 -0.11 -3.07 -21.69
CA GLY A 116 -1.26 -2.19 -21.95
C GLY A 116 -1.09 -1.35 -23.21
N ILE A 117 0.10 -0.76 -23.40
CA ILE A 117 0.44 0.01 -24.61
C ILE A 117 0.45 -0.90 -25.83
N LEU A 118 1.06 -2.10 -25.73
CA LEU A 118 1.09 -3.06 -26.82
C LEU A 118 -0.31 -3.52 -27.21
N ALA A 119 -1.16 -3.84 -26.25
CA ALA A 119 -2.56 -4.22 -26.46
C ALA A 119 -3.36 -3.13 -27.18
N ALA A 120 -3.17 -1.86 -26.78
CA ALA A 120 -3.86 -0.73 -27.42
C ALA A 120 -3.36 -0.47 -28.85
N ILE A 121 -2.05 -0.56 -29.09
CA ILE A 121 -1.47 -0.38 -30.45
C ILE A 121 -1.91 -1.51 -31.38
N LYS A 122 -2.02 -2.73 -30.85
CA LYS A 122 -2.43 -3.94 -31.56
C LYS A 122 -3.88 -4.31 -31.22
N HIS A 123 -4.76 -3.32 -31.19
CA HIS A 123 -6.17 -3.50 -30.85
C HIS A 123 -6.86 -4.56 -31.72
N ASN A 124 -7.74 -5.36 -31.12
CA ASN A 124 -8.43 -6.50 -31.76
C ASN A 124 -7.48 -7.58 -32.33
N THR A 125 -6.29 -7.76 -31.76
CA THR A 125 -5.38 -8.87 -32.11
C THR A 125 -5.14 -9.78 -30.91
N PHE A 126 -4.42 -10.89 -31.12
CA PHE A 126 -4.06 -11.81 -30.04
C PHE A 126 -3.26 -11.14 -28.90
N TRP A 127 -2.51 -10.07 -29.17
CA TRP A 127 -1.81 -9.30 -28.13
C TRP A 127 -2.79 -8.57 -27.22
N ASP A 128 -3.87 -8.04 -27.79
CA ASP A 128 -4.92 -7.37 -27.06
C ASP A 128 -5.73 -8.35 -26.19
N TYR A 129 -6.25 -9.41 -26.82
CA TYR A 129 -7.00 -10.45 -26.11
C TYR A 129 -6.14 -11.16 -25.06
N GLY A 130 -4.89 -11.49 -25.37
CA GLY A 130 -3.96 -12.15 -24.46
C GLY A 130 -3.60 -11.27 -23.26
N SER A 131 -3.29 -9.99 -23.48
CA SER A 131 -3.00 -9.05 -22.38
C SER A 131 -4.22 -8.82 -21.49
N THR A 132 -5.41 -8.72 -22.09
CA THR A 132 -6.67 -8.57 -21.35
C THR A 132 -6.97 -9.81 -20.52
N PHE A 133 -6.80 -11.01 -21.09
CA PHE A 133 -6.98 -12.28 -20.39
C PHE A 133 -6.01 -12.43 -19.21
N ALA A 134 -4.72 -12.15 -19.43
CA ALA A 134 -3.71 -12.17 -18.37
C ALA A 134 -4.02 -11.15 -17.26
N ALA A 135 -4.49 -9.95 -17.62
CA ALA A 135 -4.90 -8.94 -16.65
C ALA A 135 -6.13 -9.37 -15.84
N VAL A 136 -7.11 -10.03 -16.46
CA VAL A 136 -8.27 -10.58 -15.74
C VAL A 136 -7.81 -11.62 -14.73
N ILE A 137 -6.95 -12.57 -15.12
CA ILE A 137 -6.38 -13.56 -14.19
C ILE A 137 -5.63 -12.87 -13.04
N GLY A 138 -4.75 -11.91 -13.35
CA GLY A 138 -3.95 -11.23 -12.33
C GLY A 138 -4.75 -10.36 -11.36
N ILE A 139 -5.96 -9.94 -11.72
CA ILE A 139 -6.88 -9.21 -10.83
C ILE A 139 -7.79 -10.18 -10.05
N SER A 140 -8.25 -11.24 -10.70
CA SER A 140 -9.18 -12.20 -10.13
C SER A 140 -8.53 -13.19 -9.17
N VAL A 141 -7.27 -13.56 -9.42
CA VAL A 141 -6.52 -14.49 -8.57
C VAL A 141 -5.78 -13.71 -7.48
N PRO A 142 -6.00 -14.01 -6.20
CA PRO A 142 -5.29 -13.33 -5.12
C PRO A 142 -3.77 -13.50 -5.20
N SER A 143 -3.01 -12.48 -4.81
CA SER A 143 -1.54 -12.48 -4.84
C SER A 143 -0.92 -13.63 -4.03
N PHE A 144 -1.54 -14.03 -2.92
CA PHE A 144 -1.05 -15.14 -2.10
C PHE A 144 -1.13 -16.50 -2.82
N VAL A 145 -2.05 -16.66 -3.78
CA VAL A 145 -2.13 -17.87 -4.60
C VAL A 145 -0.93 -17.94 -5.53
N PHE A 146 -0.58 -16.82 -6.17
CA PHE A 146 0.65 -16.73 -6.97
C PHE A 146 1.89 -16.98 -6.12
N ALA A 147 1.95 -16.43 -4.90
CA ALA A 147 3.04 -16.69 -3.97
C ALA A 147 3.20 -18.19 -3.68
N ALA A 148 2.11 -18.88 -3.33
CA ALA A 148 2.13 -20.31 -3.05
C ALA A 148 2.57 -21.14 -4.28
N LEU A 149 2.08 -20.81 -5.47
CA LEU A 149 2.48 -21.49 -6.72
C LEU A 149 3.96 -21.26 -7.04
N LEU A 150 4.45 -20.02 -6.91
CA LEU A 150 5.85 -19.68 -7.12
C LEU A 150 6.75 -20.39 -6.11
N GLN A 151 6.37 -20.38 -4.84
CA GLN A 151 7.10 -21.06 -3.78
C GLN A 151 7.18 -22.57 -4.05
N TYR A 152 6.08 -23.20 -4.45
CA TYR A 152 6.04 -24.63 -4.74
C TYR A 152 6.83 -25.00 -6.01
N TYR A 153 6.53 -24.39 -7.15
CA TYR A 153 7.15 -24.79 -8.42
C TYR A 153 8.58 -24.26 -8.57
N VAL A 154 8.80 -22.96 -8.39
CA VAL A 154 10.10 -22.34 -8.62
C VAL A 154 11.07 -22.67 -7.49
N GLY A 155 10.57 -22.67 -6.27
CA GLY A 155 11.39 -22.87 -5.09
C GLY A 155 11.56 -24.33 -4.69
N VAL A 156 10.48 -25.07 -4.45
CA VAL A 156 10.56 -26.46 -3.97
C VAL A 156 10.86 -27.45 -5.10
N GLN A 157 10.08 -27.43 -6.19
CA GLN A 157 10.22 -28.44 -7.24
C GLN A 157 11.47 -28.22 -8.09
N TRP A 158 11.73 -26.98 -8.50
CA TRP A 158 12.88 -26.67 -9.37
C TRP A 158 14.14 -26.25 -8.61
N GLY A 159 14.03 -25.85 -7.34
CA GLY A 159 15.19 -25.47 -6.52
C GLY A 159 15.93 -24.21 -7.02
N ILE A 160 15.27 -23.34 -7.79
CA ILE A 160 15.94 -22.21 -8.46
C ILE A 160 16.13 -21.03 -7.50
N LEU A 161 15.13 -20.75 -6.68
CA LEU A 161 15.09 -19.59 -5.80
C LEU A 161 14.66 -19.99 -4.38
N PRO A 162 15.13 -19.28 -3.34
CA PRO A 162 14.75 -19.58 -1.97
C PRO A 162 13.26 -19.32 -1.70
N VAL A 163 12.69 -20.11 -0.80
CA VAL A 163 11.23 -20.11 -0.50
C VAL A 163 10.86 -19.44 0.81
N ALA A 164 11.83 -19.15 1.67
CA ALA A 164 11.63 -18.58 3.00
C ALA A 164 12.92 -17.92 3.48
N LEU A 165 12.86 -17.10 4.53
CA LEU A 165 13.96 -16.32 5.14
C LEU A 165 14.27 -15.01 4.43
N TRP A 166 15.33 -14.31 4.85
CA TRP A 166 15.70 -12.99 4.37
C TRP A 166 17.21 -12.72 4.47
N ASP A 167 18.00 -13.60 3.86
CA ASP A 167 19.47 -13.60 4.00
C ASP A 167 20.20 -13.04 2.76
N GLY A 168 19.46 -12.58 1.74
CA GLY A 168 20.00 -12.10 0.48
C GLY A 168 18.95 -11.46 -0.42
N TRP A 169 19.37 -10.91 -1.55
CA TRP A 169 18.45 -10.26 -2.51
C TRP A 169 17.61 -11.29 -3.28
N GLU A 170 18.07 -12.54 -3.38
CA GLU A 170 17.39 -13.65 -4.04
C GLU A 170 16.06 -13.98 -3.36
N TYR A 171 15.98 -13.76 -2.05
CA TYR A 171 14.79 -13.95 -1.22
C TYR A 171 13.69 -12.93 -1.52
N SER A 172 14.03 -11.80 -2.15
CA SER A 172 13.06 -10.79 -2.53
C SER A 172 12.38 -11.09 -3.88
N ILE A 173 12.97 -11.95 -4.72
CA ILE A 173 12.54 -12.14 -6.11
C ILE A 173 11.13 -12.75 -6.19
N LEU A 174 10.91 -13.91 -5.57
CA LEU A 174 9.61 -14.59 -5.60
C LEU A 174 8.48 -13.75 -4.98
N PRO A 175 8.63 -13.17 -3.77
CA PRO A 175 7.60 -12.30 -3.20
C PRO A 175 7.35 -11.05 -4.06
N THR A 176 8.39 -10.45 -4.65
CA THR A 176 8.23 -9.33 -5.59
C THR A 176 7.41 -9.73 -6.81
N ILE A 177 7.70 -10.87 -7.44
CA ILE A 177 6.95 -11.34 -8.60
C ILE A 177 5.48 -11.58 -8.22
N ALA A 178 5.23 -12.24 -7.09
CA ALA A 178 3.87 -12.50 -6.60
C ALA A 178 3.06 -11.21 -6.40
N LEU A 179 3.68 -10.18 -5.80
CA LEU A 179 3.05 -8.86 -5.61
C LEU A 179 2.88 -8.10 -6.93
N ALA A 180 3.87 -8.20 -7.83
CA ALA A 180 3.88 -7.48 -9.09
C ALA A 180 2.73 -7.90 -10.02
N VAL A 181 2.22 -9.14 -9.93
CA VAL A 181 1.11 -9.63 -10.77
C VAL A 181 -0.11 -8.72 -10.71
N GLY A 182 -0.56 -8.35 -9.49
CA GLY A 182 -1.73 -7.48 -9.32
C GLY A 182 -1.49 -6.06 -9.85
N VAL A 183 -0.28 -5.55 -9.66
CA VAL A 183 0.15 -4.24 -10.19
C VAL A 183 0.17 -4.26 -11.72
N THR A 184 0.83 -5.25 -12.32
CA THR A 184 0.90 -5.45 -13.77
C THR A 184 -0.48 -5.51 -14.38
N ALA A 185 -1.37 -6.32 -13.80
CA ALA A 185 -2.71 -6.50 -14.34
C ALA A 185 -3.53 -5.21 -14.29
N THR A 186 -3.45 -4.47 -13.17
CA THR A 186 -4.14 -3.20 -12.99
C THR A 186 -3.61 -2.14 -13.95
N ILE A 187 -2.28 -1.97 -14.02
CA ILE A 187 -1.63 -0.98 -14.88
C ILE A 187 -1.82 -1.33 -16.36
N ALA A 188 -1.74 -2.60 -16.76
CA ALA A 188 -1.95 -3.02 -18.14
C ALA A 188 -3.36 -2.70 -18.62
N ARG A 189 -4.37 -3.06 -17.82
CA ARG A 189 -5.77 -2.77 -18.15
C ARG A 189 -6.02 -1.27 -18.24
N PHE A 190 -5.53 -0.50 -17.27
CA PHE A 190 -5.73 0.93 -17.23
C PHE A 190 -4.99 1.64 -18.38
N ALA A 191 -3.72 1.31 -18.61
CA ALA A 191 -2.92 1.86 -19.70
C ALA A 191 -3.51 1.54 -21.07
N ARG A 192 -4.08 0.35 -21.26
CA ARG A 192 -4.80 -0.01 -22.49
C ARG A 192 -5.99 0.92 -22.72
N THR A 193 -6.84 1.11 -21.72
CA THR A 193 -8.02 1.99 -21.82
C THR A 193 -7.61 3.42 -22.16
N GLU A 194 -6.70 4.00 -21.40
CA GLU A 194 -6.21 5.37 -21.61
C GLU A 194 -5.57 5.56 -23.00
N MET A 195 -4.80 4.57 -23.46
CA MET A 195 -4.21 4.60 -24.79
C MET A 195 -5.26 4.56 -25.89
N LEU A 196 -6.32 3.76 -25.75
CA LEU A 196 -7.39 3.68 -26.75
C LEU A 196 -8.23 4.96 -26.79
N GLU A 197 -8.57 5.52 -25.64
CA GLU A 197 -9.28 6.82 -25.55
C GLU A 197 -8.46 7.92 -26.22
N VAL A 198 -7.17 7.99 -25.91
CA VAL A 198 -6.27 8.95 -26.51
C VAL A 198 -6.15 8.74 -28.02
N LEU A 199 -5.94 7.51 -28.50
CA LEU A 199 -5.81 7.21 -29.93
C LEU A 199 -7.09 7.51 -30.74
N GLY A 200 -8.26 7.44 -30.09
CA GLY A 200 -9.55 7.78 -30.67
C GLY A 200 -9.92 9.27 -30.66
N SER A 201 -9.09 10.13 -30.06
CA SER A 201 -9.39 11.56 -29.92
C SER A 201 -9.20 12.38 -31.22
N ASP A 202 -9.96 13.48 -31.33
CA ASP A 202 -9.95 14.39 -32.48
C ASP A 202 -8.56 14.99 -32.77
N TYR A 203 -7.76 15.26 -31.73
CA TYR A 203 -6.43 15.83 -31.92
C TYR A 203 -5.46 14.83 -32.57
N ILE A 204 -5.64 13.53 -32.31
CA ILE A 204 -4.88 12.47 -32.99
C ILE A 204 -5.33 12.34 -34.44
N VAL A 205 -6.64 12.43 -34.71
CA VAL A 205 -7.20 12.45 -36.08
C VAL A 205 -6.62 13.63 -36.87
N LEU A 206 -6.58 14.83 -36.27
CA LEU A 206 -5.96 16.00 -36.87
C LEU A 206 -4.46 15.80 -37.13
N ALA A 207 -3.73 15.18 -36.20
CA ALA A 207 -2.32 14.88 -36.39
C ALA A 207 -2.09 13.91 -37.57
N ARG A 208 -2.96 12.89 -37.74
CA ARG A 208 -2.94 12.00 -38.91
C ARG A 208 -3.22 12.77 -40.20
N ALA A 209 -4.23 13.64 -40.20
CA ALA A 209 -4.58 14.47 -41.36
C ALA A 209 -3.43 15.41 -41.78
N LYS A 210 -2.61 15.85 -40.83
CA LYS A 210 -1.39 16.63 -41.07
C LYS A 210 -0.18 15.80 -41.54
N GLY A 211 -0.34 14.49 -41.76
CA GLY A 211 0.72 13.61 -42.25
C GLY A 211 1.75 13.18 -41.20
N VAL A 212 1.43 13.31 -39.90
CA VAL A 212 2.35 12.85 -38.84
C VAL A 212 2.43 11.33 -38.87
N SER A 213 3.65 10.78 -38.88
CA SER A 213 3.87 9.32 -38.91
C SER A 213 3.32 8.61 -37.67
N GLY A 214 2.83 7.38 -37.85
CA GLY A 214 2.20 6.58 -36.79
C GLY A 214 3.08 6.42 -35.54
N THR A 215 4.39 6.17 -35.72
CA THR A 215 5.34 6.06 -34.61
C THR A 215 5.46 7.36 -33.81
N LYS A 216 5.47 8.52 -34.50
CA LYS A 216 5.54 9.84 -33.85
C LYS A 216 4.22 10.17 -33.13
N ILE A 217 3.08 9.79 -33.70
CA ILE A 217 1.77 9.86 -33.04
C ILE A 217 1.79 9.05 -31.73
N ILE A 218 2.22 7.80 -31.77
CA ILE A 218 2.25 6.93 -30.58
C ILE A 218 3.21 7.51 -29.52
N THR A 219 4.47 7.73 -29.88
CA THR A 219 5.53 8.07 -28.91
C THR A 219 5.45 9.49 -28.35
N ARG A 220 5.09 10.48 -29.18
CA ARG A 220 5.10 11.89 -28.74
C ARG A 220 3.74 12.41 -28.32
N HIS A 221 2.66 11.83 -28.84
CA HIS A 221 1.30 12.30 -28.57
C HIS A 221 0.54 11.31 -27.69
N ALA A 222 0.41 10.05 -28.10
CA ALA A 222 -0.48 9.12 -27.41
C ALA A 222 0.03 8.74 -26.02
N ILE A 223 1.24 8.17 -25.93
CA ILE A 223 1.84 7.73 -24.66
C ILE A 223 1.92 8.88 -23.67
N ARG A 224 2.39 10.06 -24.12
CA ARG A 224 2.53 11.23 -23.24
C ARG A 224 1.21 11.64 -22.57
N ASN A 225 0.10 11.61 -23.31
CA ASN A 225 -1.19 11.99 -22.76
C ASN A 225 -1.82 10.86 -21.93
N ALA A 226 -1.68 9.61 -22.34
CA ALA A 226 -2.18 8.46 -21.58
C ALA A 226 -1.46 8.28 -20.22
N MET A 227 -0.21 8.73 -20.11
CA MET A 227 0.56 8.63 -18.85
C MET A 227 0.04 9.55 -17.73
N ILE A 228 -0.69 10.63 -18.05
CA ILE A 228 -1.18 11.59 -17.05
C ILE A 228 -2.11 10.91 -16.01
N PRO A 229 -3.20 10.25 -16.42
CA PRO A 229 -4.07 9.53 -15.49
C PRO A 229 -3.40 8.30 -14.88
N ILE A 230 -2.49 7.63 -15.60
CA ILE A 230 -1.73 6.48 -15.07
C ILE A 230 -0.89 6.88 -13.86
N ILE A 231 -0.16 8.01 -13.93
CA ILE A 231 0.70 8.47 -12.82
C ILE A 231 -0.11 8.73 -11.55
N THR A 232 -1.38 9.11 -11.71
CA THR A 232 -2.27 9.36 -10.57
C THR A 232 -2.52 8.10 -9.76
N ILE A 233 -2.73 6.97 -10.42
CA ILE A 233 -3.09 5.74 -9.72
C ILE A 233 -1.86 5.03 -9.15
N ILE A 234 -0.65 5.32 -9.65
CA ILE A 234 0.61 4.73 -9.15
C ILE A 234 0.83 5.05 -7.67
N GLY A 235 0.55 6.27 -7.24
CA GLY A 235 0.81 6.67 -5.85
C GLY A 235 -0.01 5.86 -4.83
N PRO A 236 -1.36 5.86 -4.89
CA PRO A 236 -2.18 5.10 -3.94
C PRO A 236 -1.95 3.60 -4.08
N MET A 237 -1.68 3.10 -5.29
CA MET A 237 -1.31 1.70 -5.51
C MET A 237 -0.01 1.33 -4.80
N THR A 238 1.00 2.20 -4.78
CA THR A 238 2.27 1.95 -4.06
C THR A 238 2.01 1.63 -2.60
N VAL A 239 1.19 2.45 -1.94
CA VAL A 239 0.86 2.22 -0.53
C VAL A 239 -0.03 1.00 -0.36
N GLY A 240 -0.97 0.78 -1.28
CA GLY A 240 -1.81 -0.43 -1.30
C GLY A 240 -0.99 -1.72 -1.39
N VAL A 241 0.08 -1.74 -2.18
CA VAL A 241 0.99 -2.90 -2.30
C VAL A 241 1.80 -3.11 -1.04
N MET A 242 2.28 -2.03 -0.40
CA MET A 242 2.97 -2.14 0.90
C MET A 242 2.05 -2.68 2.01
N THR A 243 0.74 -2.38 1.96
CA THR A 243 -0.25 -2.99 2.86
C THR A 243 -0.65 -4.41 2.40
N GLY A 244 -0.58 -4.70 1.11
CA GLY A 244 -0.87 -6.03 0.55
C GLY A 244 0.27 -7.04 0.74
N SER A 245 1.49 -6.56 1.05
CA SER A 245 2.64 -7.42 1.32
C SER A 245 2.50 -8.20 2.63
N LEU A 246 1.58 -7.83 3.53
CA LEU A 246 1.49 -8.46 4.86
C LEU A 246 1.35 -9.99 4.78
N VAL A 247 0.50 -10.48 3.87
CA VAL A 247 0.28 -11.92 3.66
C VAL A 247 1.45 -12.57 2.90
N ILE A 248 2.02 -11.86 1.93
CA ILE A 248 3.12 -12.37 1.11
C ILE A 248 4.39 -12.52 1.95
N GLU A 249 4.68 -11.54 2.80
CA GLU A 249 5.78 -11.57 3.75
C GLU A 249 5.64 -12.77 4.71
N GLN A 250 4.42 -13.09 5.16
CA GLN A 250 4.18 -14.27 5.99
C GLN A 250 4.47 -15.59 5.26
N ILE A 251 4.11 -15.69 3.98
CA ILE A 251 4.32 -16.90 3.16
C ILE A 251 5.82 -17.15 2.92
N PHE A 252 6.57 -16.09 2.64
CA PHE A 252 8.01 -16.16 2.38
C PHE A 252 8.87 -15.91 3.64
N ALA A 253 8.26 -15.88 4.84
CA ALA A 253 8.95 -15.63 6.12
C ALA A 253 9.87 -14.38 6.10
N VAL A 254 9.42 -13.31 5.45
CA VAL A 254 10.12 -12.03 5.36
C VAL A 254 9.93 -11.28 6.68
N PRO A 255 10.99 -10.76 7.34
CA PRO A 255 10.91 -10.07 8.62
C PRO A 255 10.42 -8.62 8.44
N GLY A 256 9.26 -8.43 7.82
CA GLY A 256 8.66 -7.13 7.57
C GLY A 256 7.55 -6.75 8.57
N LEU A 257 6.81 -5.70 8.22
CA LEU A 257 5.66 -5.22 9.00
C LEU A 257 4.47 -6.18 8.93
N GLY A 258 4.38 -7.03 7.92
CA GLY A 258 3.36 -8.05 7.73
C GLY A 258 3.22 -9.00 8.91
N PRO A 259 4.22 -9.89 9.09
CA PRO A 259 4.20 -10.82 10.21
C PRO A 259 4.11 -10.11 11.55
N GLN A 260 4.74 -8.93 11.69
CA GLN A 260 4.63 -8.15 12.93
C GLN A 260 3.19 -7.76 13.25
N PHE A 261 2.47 -7.21 12.27
CA PHE A 261 1.07 -6.80 12.43
C PHE A 261 0.16 -8.00 12.73
N THR A 262 0.29 -9.08 11.97
CA THR A 262 -0.51 -10.29 12.17
C THR A 262 -0.24 -10.93 13.52
N ASN A 263 1.03 -11.03 13.94
CA ASN A 263 1.38 -11.56 15.26
C ASN A 263 0.84 -10.69 16.40
N SER A 264 0.88 -9.37 16.26
CA SER A 264 0.31 -8.45 17.24
C SER A 264 -1.20 -8.62 17.40
N ILE A 265 -1.94 -8.91 16.32
CA ILE A 265 -3.37 -9.24 16.39
C ILE A 265 -3.58 -10.53 17.19
N VAL A 266 -2.88 -11.61 16.84
CA VAL A 266 -3.01 -12.92 17.52
C VAL A 266 -2.68 -12.80 19.02
N GLN A 267 -1.72 -11.94 19.36
CA GLN A 267 -1.28 -11.75 20.73
C GLN A 267 -2.05 -10.67 21.49
N ASN A 268 -2.96 -9.90 20.88
CA ASN A 268 -3.61 -8.74 21.51
C ASN A 268 -2.61 -7.65 21.95
N ASP A 269 -1.60 -7.37 21.12
CA ASP A 269 -0.65 -6.27 21.33
C ASP A 269 -1.20 -4.95 20.75
N TYR A 270 -2.13 -4.34 21.48
CA TYR A 270 -2.90 -3.18 20.99
C TYR A 270 -2.04 -1.98 20.56
N PRO A 271 -0.99 -1.57 21.30
CA PRO A 271 -0.13 -0.46 20.88
C PRO A 271 0.54 -0.71 19.53
N VAL A 272 1.00 -1.93 19.26
CA VAL A 272 1.60 -2.26 17.97
C VAL A 272 0.56 -2.27 16.86
N ILE A 273 -0.63 -2.84 17.08
CA ILE A 273 -1.72 -2.82 16.08
C ILE A 273 -2.08 -1.37 15.72
N MET A 274 -2.29 -0.53 16.72
CA MET A 274 -2.65 0.88 16.53
C MET A 274 -1.53 1.66 15.85
N GLY A 275 -0.28 1.47 16.30
CA GLY A 275 0.89 2.14 15.75
C GLY A 275 1.16 1.76 14.29
N VAL A 276 1.10 0.48 13.93
CA VAL A 276 1.28 0.02 12.53
C VAL A 276 0.12 0.51 11.65
N THR A 277 -1.13 0.50 12.15
CA THR A 277 -2.28 1.01 11.42
C THR A 277 -2.15 2.51 11.13
N LEU A 278 -1.75 3.29 12.14
CA LEU A 278 -1.47 4.72 11.98
C LEU A 278 -0.32 4.97 11.03
N PHE A 279 0.76 4.19 11.14
CA PHE A 279 1.91 4.31 10.25
C PHE A 279 1.51 4.14 8.78
N PHE A 280 0.78 3.07 8.42
CA PHE A 280 0.28 2.88 7.06
C PHE A 280 -0.70 3.98 6.63
N SER A 281 -1.53 4.47 7.55
CA SER A 281 -2.47 5.55 7.28
C SER A 281 -1.75 6.87 6.98
N ILE A 282 -0.69 7.19 7.73
CA ILE A 282 0.17 8.36 7.49
C ILE A 282 0.82 8.24 6.11
N LEU A 283 1.40 7.09 5.76
CA LEU A 283 1.98 6.87 4.44
C LEU A 283 0.94 7.07 3.32
N PHE A 284 -0.24 6.45 3.46
CA PHE A 284 -1.31 6.55 2.48
C PHE A 284 -1.76 7.99 2.28
N ILE A 285 -2.07 8.69 3.36
CA ILE A 285 -2.58 10.04 3.31
C ILE A 285 -1.50 11.03 2.84
N ALA A 286 -0.23 10.82 3.21
CA ALA A 286 0.88 11.61 2.70
C ALA A 286 1.01 11.48 1.17
N VAL A 287 0.89 10.25 0.63
CA VAL A 287 0.91 10.03 -0.82
C VAL A 287 -0.29 10.69 -1.50
N ILE A 288 -1.50 10.57 -0.94
CA ILE A 288 -2.69 11.24 -1.47
C ILE A 288 -2.51 12.76 -1.44
N PHE A 289 -1.98 13.31 -0.36
CA PHE A 289 -1.70 14.73 -0.24
C PHE A 289 -0.71 15.22 -1.31
N ILE A 290 0.37 14.46 -1.56
CA ILE A 290 1.33 14.75 -2.64
C ILE A 290 0.61 14.75 -3.99
N ILE A 291 -0.23 13.77 -4.26
CA ILE A 291 -0.98 13.67 -5.53
C ILE A 291 -1.95 14.84 -5.68
N ASP A 292 -2.68 15.20 -4.63
CA ASP A 292 -3.57 16.37 -4.64
C ASP A 292 -2.79 17.65 -4.98
N LEU A 293 -1.60 17.84 -4.41
CA LEU A 293 -0.73 18.97 -4.73
C LEU A 293 -0.25 18.93 -6.20
N LEU A 294 0.18 17.75 -6.68
CA LEU A 294 0.61 17.56 -8.07
C LEU A 294 -0.53 17.84 -9.05
N TYR A 295 -1.75 17.40 -8.74
CA TYR A 295 -2.95 17.74 -9.51
C TYR A 295 -3.21 19.23 -9.54
N GLY A 296 -3.08 19.89 -8.39
CA GLY A 296 -3.16 21.34 -8.31
C GLY A 296 -2.14 22.01 -9.24
N VAL A 297 -0.95 21.43 -9.45
CA VAL A 297 0.06 21.96 -10.38
C VAL A 297 -0.27 21.64 -11.84
N ILE A 298 -0.63 20.39 -12.14
CA ILE A 298 -0.85 19.84 -13.50
C ILE A 298 -2.13 20.41 -14.13
N ASP A 299 -3.23 20.52 -13.37
CA ASP A 299 -4.49 21.09 -13.84
C ASP A 299 -4.94 22.26 -12.95
N PRO A 300 -4.70 23.51 -13.39
CA PRO A 300 -5.14 24.71 -12.67
C PRO A 300 -6.65 24.84 -12.50
N ARG A 301 -7.47 24.12 -13.28
CA ARG A 301 -8.94 24.20 -13.22
C ARG A 301 -9.49 23.60 -11.92
N ILE A 302 -8.80 22.59 -11.38
CA ILE A 302 -9.14 21.98 -10.09
C ILE A 302 -8.99 22.98 -8.93
N ARG A 303 -8.19 24.04 -9.10
CA ARG A 303 -8.00 25.11 -8.10
C ARG A 303 -9.25 25.98 -7.92
N LEU A 304 -10.13 26.05 -8.93
CA LEU A 304 -11.31 26.93 -8.96
C LEU A 304 -12.60 26.19 -8.55
N ALA A 305 -12.65 24.86 -8.69
CA ALA A 305 -13.81 24.04 -8.36
C ALA A 305 -13.95 23.71 -6.86
N GLY A 306 -13.39 24.56 -5.98
CA GLY A 306 -13.66 24.51 -4.56
C GLY A 306 -15.13 24.84 -4.28
N GLY A 307 -16.03 23.87 -4.41
CA GLY A 307 -17.38 23.94 -3.85
C GLY A 307 -18.58 23.52 -4.71
N LYS A 308 -18.43 22.90 -5.89
CA LYS A 308 -19.58 22.24 -6.57
C LYS A 308 -19.13 21.00 -7.35
N LYS A 309 -19.29 19.84 -6.75
CA LYS A 309 -19.72 18.62 -7.45
C LYS A 309 -21.21 18.50 -7.25
#